data_AF-A0A2J4ZJ51-F1
#
_entry.id   AF-A0A2J4ZJ51-F1
#
_cell.length_a   1.000
_cell.length_b   1.000
_cell.length_c   1.000
_cell.angle_alpha   90.00
_cell.angle_beta   90.00
_cell.angle_gamma   90.00
#
_symmetry.space_group_name_H-M   'P 1'
#
loop_
_entity.id
_entity.type
_entity.pdbx_description
1 polymer ?
#
loop_
_entity_poly.entity_id
_entity_poly.type
_entity_poly.pdbx_seq_one_letter_code
_entity_poly.pdbx_strand_id
1 'polypeptide(L)' 'MELLEEHRCFEGRQQRWRHDSATLNCAMTFSIFLPPAAADAPPPVLYWLSGLTCNDENFTTKAGAQR' A
#
# COMPACT_ATOMS: atom_id res chain seq x y z
N MET A 1 -1.85 12.52 7.14
CA MET A 1 -2.11 11.36 6.26
C MET A 1 -3.37 11.66 5.48
N GLU A 2 -3.31 11.48 4.17
CA GLU A 2 -4.38 11.75 3.20
C GLU A 2 -4.59 10.48 2.35
N LEU A 3 -5.82 10.00 2.22
CA LEU A 3 -6.17 8.91 1.30
C LEU A 3 -6.30 9.48 -0.11
N LEU A 4 -5.46 9.02 -1.04
CA LEU A 4 -5.47 9.46 -2.42
C LEU A 4 -6.41 8.62 -3.28
N GLU A 5 -6.33 7.29 -3.15
CA GLU A 5 -7.05 6.33 -3.98
C GLU A 5 -7.41 5.07 -3.17
N GLU A 6 -8.54 4.44 -3.52
CA GLU A 6 -8.95 3.13 -2.99
C GLU A 6 -9.60 2.28 -4.09
N HIS A 7 -9.18 1.03 -4.19
CA HIS A 7 -9.75 0.02 -5.08
C HIS A 7 -10.08 -1.25 -4.31
N ARG A 8 -11.27 -1.81 -4.56
CA ARG A 8 -11.60 -3.16 -4.08
C ARG A 8 -10.91 -4.20 -4.96
N CYS A 9 -10.19 -5.13 -4.35
CA CYS A 9 -9.48 -6.20 -5.06
C CYS A 9 -9.32 -7.43 -4.16
N PHE A 10 -9.59 -8.63 -4.68
CA PHE A 10 -9.48 -9.92 -3.96
C PHE A 10 -10.11 -9.91 -2.56
N GLU A 11 -11.35 -9.44 -2.43
CA GLU A 11 -12.08 -9.26 -1.16
C GLU A 11 -11.42 -8.30 -0.15
N GLY A 12 -10.29 -7.69 -0.50
CA GLY A 12 -9.58 -6.67 0.24
C GLY A 12 -9.73 -5.28 -0.37
N ARG A 13 -8.95 -4.34 0.17
CA ARG A 13 -8.85 -2.95 -0.31
C ARG A 13 -7.40 -2.61 -0.57
N GLN A 14 -7.10 -2.21 -1.80
CA GLN A 14 -5.86 -1.56 -2.14
C GLN A 14 -6.04 -0.05 -1.94
N GLN A 15 -5.21 0.55 -1.10
CA GLN A 15 -5.26 1.97 -0.79
C GLN A 15 -3.94 2.65 -1.09
N ARG A 16 -4.02 3.90 -1.50
CA ARG A 16 -2.86 4.77 -1.71
C ARG A 16 -2.95 5.97 -0.80
N TRP A 17 -1.88 6.23 -0.06
CA TRP A 17 -1.84 7.24 0.99
C TRP A 17 -0.69 8.21 0.77
N ARG A 18 -0.92 9.47 1.14
CA ARG A 18 0.12 10.50 1.22
C ARG A 18 0.32 10.95 2.67
N HIS A 19 1.56 11.20 3.04
CA HIS A 19 1.89 11.85 4.30
C HIS A 19 3.15 12.71 4.16
N ASP A 20 3.24 13.78 4.95
CA ASP A 20 4.49 14.51 5.10
C ASP A 20 5.46 13.71 5.98
N SER A 21 6.64 13.43 5.45
CA SER A 21 7.70 12.71 6.15
C SER A 21 8.64 13.67 6.86
N ALA A 22 8.70 13.60 8.19
CA ALA A 22 9.65 14.40 8.97
C ALA A 22 11.12 14.03 8.66
N THR A 23 11.38 12.74 8.38
CA THR A 23 12.75 12.26 8.10
C THR A 23 13.24 12.68 6.71
N LEU A 24 12.35 12.70 5.72
CA LEU A 24 12.70 13.05 4.33
C LEU A 24 12.36 14.49 3.96
N ASN A 25 11.66 15.21 4.84
CA ASN A 25 11.22 16.59 4.68
C ASN A 25 10.44 16.84 3.38
N CYS A 26 9.57 15.89 3.00
CA CYS A 26 8.74 15.99 1.81
C CYS A 26 7.47 15.14 1.92
N ALA A 27 6.51 15.38 1.03
CA ALA A 27 5.32 14.57 0.89
C ALA A 27 5.67 13.21 0.25
N MET A 28 5.45 12.14 1.00
CA MET A 28 5.68 10.75 0.58
C MET A 28 4.36 10.07 0.26
N THR A 29 4.36 9.25 -0.78
CA THR A 29 3.21 8.43 -1.17
C THR A 29 3.57 6.95 -1.04
N PHE A 30 2.68 6.16 -0.43
CA PHE A 30 2.83 4.72 -0.28
C PHE A 30 1.49 4.01 -0.52
N SER A 31 1.56 2.71 -0.78
CA SER A 31 0.42 1.85 -1.03
C SER A 31 0.28 0.80 0.07
N ILE A 32 -0.96 0.46 0.46
CA ILE A 32 -1.30 -0.60 1.42
C ILE A 32 -2.35 -1.51 0.81
N PHE A 33 -2.12 -2.82 0.86
CA PHE A 33 -3.19 -3.80 0.68
C PHE A 33 -3.74 -4.21 2.05
N LEU A 34 -5.03 -3.97 2.28
CA LEU A 34 -5.76 -4.43 3.44
C LEU A 34 -6.53 -5.70 3.06
N PRO A 35 -6.19 -6.88 3.60
CA PRO A 35 -6.97 -8.09 3.38
C PRO A 35 -8.38 -7.94 4.00
N PRO A 36 -9.34 -8.80 3.62
CA PRO A 36 -10.62 -8.87 4.31
C PRO A 36 -10.42 -9.02 5.82
N ALA A 37 -11.30 -8.37 6.60
CA ALA A 37 -11.16 -8.33 8.04
C ALA A 37 -11.17 -9.76 8.62
N ALA A 38 -10.02 -10.18 9.17
CA ALA A 38 -10.00 -11.35 10.05
C ALA A 38 -10.66 -10.95 11.38
N ALA A 39 -11.59 -11.78 11.86
CA ALA A 39 -12.54 -11.40 12.90
C ALA A 39 -11.92 -11.07 14.27
N ASP A 40 -10.67 -11.46 14.54
CA ASP A 40 -10.17 -11.56 15.92
C ASP A 40 -8.82 -10.88 16.22
N ALA A 41 -8.08 -10.38 15.23
CA ALA A 41 -6.80 -9.67 15.46
C ALA A 41 -6.32 -8.85 14.25
N PRO A 42 -5.50 -7.79 14.47
CA PRO A 42 -4.78 -7.12 13.38
C PRO A 42 -3.90 -8.12 12.62
N PRO A 43 -3.93 -8.13 11.27
CA PRO A 43 -3.13 -9.05 10.49
C PRO A 43 -1.64 -8.72 10.60
N PRO A 44 -0.74 -9.70 10.37
CA PRO A 44 0.69 -9.44 10.25
C PRO A 44 0.97 -8.50 9.06
N VAL A 45 2.06 -7.71 9.17
CA VAL A 45 2.45 -6.74 8.14
C VAL A 45 3.66 -7.26 7.36
N LEU A 46 3.55 -7.25 6.02
CA LEU A 46 4.66 -7.47 5.10
C LEU A 46 5.05 -6.15 4.43
N TYR A 47 6.29 -5.71 4.60
CA TYR A 47 6.84 -4.56 3.89
C TYR A 47 7.48 -5.01 2.58
N TRP A 48 7.04 -4.43 1.48
CA TRP A 48 7.65 -4.60 0.17
C TRP A 48 8.43 -3.34 -0.21
N LEU A 49 9.71 -3.50 -0.56
CA LEU A 49 10.58 -2.42 -1.02
C LEU A 49 10.81 -2.58 -2.52
N SER A 50 10.29 -1.63 -3.29
CA SER A 50 10.46 -1.59 -4.75
C SER A 50 11.93 -1.36 -5.14
N GLY A 51 12.33 -1.91 -6.29
CA GLY A 51 13.67 -1.75 -6.87
C GLY A 51 13.91 -0.37 -7.49
N LEU A 52 15.12 -0.18 -8.05
CA LEU A 52 15.53 1.06 -8.72
C LEU A 52 14.55 1.41 -9.84
N THR A 53 14.15 2.69 -9.94
CA THR A 53 13.18 3.28 -10.90
C THR A 53 11.71 2.84 -10.76
N CYS A 54 11.35 2.06 -9.74
CA CYS A 54 9.96 1.69 -9.46
C CYS A 54 9.29 2.65 -8.46
N ASN A 55 8.00 2.93 -8.68
CA ASN A 55 7.11 3.57 -7.70
C ASN A 55 6.16 2.53 -7.06
N ASP A 56 5.22 2.98 -6.21
CA ASP A 56 4.29 2.13 -5.48
C ASP A 56 3.22 1.44 -6.37
N GLU A 57 2.93 2.03 -7.53
CA GLU A 57 2.01 1.48 -8.53
C GLU A 57 2.60 0.27 -9.26
N ASN A 58 3.93 0.26 -9.51
CA ASN A 58 4.57 -0.82 -10.25
C ASN A 58 4.36 -2.21 -9.61
N PHE A 59 4.35 -2.29 -8.28
CA PHE A 59 4.19 -3.57 -7.57
C PHE A 59 2.74 -4.05 -7.59
N THR A 60 1.81 -3.14 -7.30
CA THR A 60 0.39 -3.46 -7.16
C THR A 60 -0.23 -3.94 -8.48
N THR A 61 0.14 -3.31 -9.61
CA THR A 61 -0.52 -3.55 -10.90
C THR A 61 0.24 -4.49 -11.84
N LYS A 62 1.57 -4.61 -11.71
CA LYS A 62 2.40 -5.39 -12.66
C LYS A 62 3.06 -6.65 -12.08
N ALA A 63 3.21 -6.77 -10.76
CA ALA A 63 3.96 -7.88 -10.16
C ALA A 63 3.12 -9.12 -9.82
N GLY A 64 1.79 -9.08 -10.02
CA GLY A 64 0.90 -10.19 -9.62
C GLY A 64 0.95 -10.49 -8.13
N ALA A 65 1.24 -9.47 -7.31
CA ALA A 65 1.37 -9.58 -5.86
C ALA A 65 0.05 -9.90 -5.16
N GLN A 66 -1.06 -9.48 -5.79
CA GLN A 66 -2.40 -9.82 -5.36
C GLN A 66 -2.87 -11.04 -6.17
N ARG A 67 -2.88 -12.21 -5.52
CA ARG A 67 -3.45 -13.47 -6.02
C ARG A 67 -4.10 -14.22 -4.86
#